data_AF-A0A9N9EMU2-F1
#
_entry.id   AF-A0A9N9EMU2-F1
#
_cell.length_a   1.000
_cell.length_b   1.000
_cell.length_c   1.000
_cell.angle_alpha   90.00
_cell.angle_beta   90.00
_cell.angle_gamma   90.00
#
_symmetry.space_group_name_H-M   'P 1'
#
loop_
_entity.id
_entity.type
_entity.pdbx_description
1 polymer ?
#
loop_
_entity_poly.entity_id
_entity_poly.type
_entity_poly.pdbx_seq_one_letter_code
_entity_poly.pdbx_strand_id
1 'polypeptide(L)'
;GVNNDANILTILDQSLKGEAREWYHREFDNKNWELENVLDNSGIGATIAHIRGANAVAITGAVASFSNVLLGLTGVQIIPARNVAKDWTIAGGRPTNAVPVAPNAGGGVSIILAGMRSGQRLWWMKKHYPTANKYVKMLEIRALRQGVYESVLSFWAKIQKYGNQLGYTPA
;
A
#
# COMPACT_ATOMS: atom_id res chain seq x y z
N GLY A 1 0.17 -11.67 19.77
CA GLY A 1 1.49 -12.28 20.00
C GLY A 1 2.51 -11.63 19.08
N VAL A 2 3.54 -11.03 19.65
CA VAL A 2 4.67 -10.41 18.92
C VAL A 2 5.44 -11.47 18.12
N ASN A 3 5.46 -12.72 18.60
CA ASN A 3 6.10 -13.86 17.92
C ASN A 3 5.52 -14.20 16.54
N ASN A 4 4.25 -13.90 16.25
CA ASN A 4 3.68 -14.24 14.94
C ASN A 4 4.09 -13.26 13.84
N ASP A 5 4.16 -11.96 14.14
CA ASP A 5 4.48 -10.95 13.13
C ASP A 5 5.94 -11.02 12.68
N ALA A 6 6.86 -11.19 13.63
CA ALA A 6 8.27 -11.40 13.33
C ALA A 6 8.49 -12.68 12.49
N ASN A 7 7.83 -13.79 12.84
CA ASN A 7 7.90 -15.02 12.05
C ASN A 7 7.35 -14.84 10.64
N ILE A 8 6.22 -14.12 10.47
CA ILE A 8 5.67 -13.83 9.13
C ILE A 8 6.64 -12.99 8.33
N LEU A 9 7.28 -11.98 8.93
CA LEU A 9 8.28 -11.15 8.26
C LEU A 9 9.52 -11.97 7.84
N THR A 10 9.99 -12.86 8.71
CA THR A 10 11.11 -13.77 8.39
C THR A 10 10.75 -14.71 7.24
N ILE A 11 9.56 -15.33 7.27
CA ILE A 11 9.08 -16.18 6.18
C ILE A 11 8.97 -15.39 4.88
N LEU A 12 8.43 -14.17 4.95
CA LEU A 12 8.28 -13.30 3.78
C LEU A 12 9.65 -12.95 3.18
N ASP A 13 10.62 -12.52 3.99
CA ASP A 13 11.99 -12.24 3.55
C ASP A 13 12.65 -13.45 2.88
N GLN A 14 12.59 -14.61 3.54
CA GLN A 14 13.18 -15.86 3.03
C GLN A 14 12.49 -16.38 1.76
N SER A 15 11.22 -16.06 1.56
CA SER A 15 10.44 -16.49 0.39
C SER A 15 10.75 -15.68 -0.88
N LEU A 16 11.26 -14.46 -0.74
CA LEU A 16 11.52 -13.56 -1.86
C LEU A 16 12.91 -13.79 -2.44
N LYS A 17 13.03 -13.70 -3.77
CA LYS A 17 14.28 -13.92 -4.51
C LYS A 17 14.46 -12.89 -5.63
N GLY A 18 15.70 -12.63 -6.00
CA GLY A 18 16.06 -11.71 -7.10
C GLY A 18 15.48 -10.31 -6.93
N GLU A 19 14.98 -9.73 -8.03
CA GLU A 19 14.37 -8.39 -8.08
C GLU A 19 13.26 -8.17 -7.03
N ALA A 20 12.52 -9.24 -6.67
CA ALA A 20 11.46 -9.15 -5.67
C ALA A 20 11.99 -8.83 -4.29
N ARG A 21 13.13 -9.44 -3.96
CA ARG A 21 13.81 -9.24 -2.68
C ARG A 21 14.47 -7.87 -2.63
N GLU A 22 15.12 -7.45 -3.71
CA GLU A 22 15.72 -6.12 -3.82
C GLU A 22 14.68 -5.00 -3.68
N TRP A 23 13.54 -5.12 -4.38
CA TRP A 23 12.44 -4.19 -4.24
C TRP A 23 11.90 -4.20 -2.81
N TYR A 24 11.72 -5.38 -2.21
CA TYR A 24 11.19 -5.51 -0.86
C TYR A 24 12.04 -4.78 0.18
N HIS A 25 13.36 -4.98 0.15
CA HIS A 25 14.29 -4.31 1.05
C HIS A 25 14.31 -2.81 0.80
N ARG A 26 14.40 -2.36 -0.46
CA ARG A 26 14.36 -0.93 -0.80
C ARG A 26 13.09 -0.25 -0.29
N GLU A 27 11.96 -0.94 -0.41
CA GLU A 27 10.65 -0.38 -0.10
C GLU A 27 10.35 -0.35 1.40
N PHE A 28 10.89 -1.30 2.18
CA PHE A 28 10.44 -1.50 3.58
C PHE A 28 11.53 -1.45 4.64
N ASP A 29 12.81 -1.57 4.28
CA ASP A 29 13.87 -1.53 5.26
C ASP A 29 13.99 -0.13 5.84
N ASN A 30 14.07 -0.07 7.18
CA ASN A 30 14.14 1.16 7.97
C ASN A 30 12.99 2.15 7.71
N LYS A 31 11.86 1.68 7.17
CA LYS A 31 10.65 2.49 6.98
C LYS A 31 9.70 2.39 8.16
N ASN A 32 9.00 3.49 8.37
CA ASN A 32 7.83 3.60 9.22
C ASN A 32 6.55 3.51 8.37
N TRP A 33 5.39 3.45 9.03
CA TRP A 33 4.09 3.44 8.37
C TRP A 33 3.29 4.71 8.65
N GLU A 34 3.08 5.51 7.63
CA GLU A 34 2.28 6.73 7.70
C GLU A 34 0.80 6.42 7.47
N LEU A 35 -0.07 7.10 8.22
CA LEU A 35 -1.50 7.18 7.97
C LEU A 35 -1.81 8.57 7.43
N GLU A 36 -1.63 8.77 6.12
CA GLU A 36 -1.73 10.09 5.48
C GLU A 36 -3.06 10.81 5.81
N ASN A 37 -4.14 10.04 5.88
CA ASN A 37 -5.49 10.55 6.12
C ASN A 37 -5.89 10.63 7.60
N VAL A 38 -4.97 10.37 8.54
CA VAL A 38 -5.26 10.40 9.99
C VAL A 38 -4.23 11.26 10.71
N LEU A 39 -4.68 12.40 11.22
CA LEU A 39 -3.83 13.37 11.91
C LEU A 39 -3.71 13.07 13.42
N ASP A 40 -2.61 13.52 13.99
CA ASP A 40 -2.20 13.31 15.38
C ASP A 40 -2.89 14.25 16.38
N ASN A 41 -3.98 14.91 16.00
CA ASN A 41 -4.68 15.89 16.85
C ASN A 41 -6.18 15.61 16.99
N SER A 42 -6.61 14.36 16.79
CA SER A 42 -8.02 13.95 16.82
C SER A 42 -8.72 14.12 18.17
N GLY A 43 -7.97 14.19 19.28
CA GLY A 43 -8.52 14.09 20.63
C GLY A 43 -8.97 12.67 21.00
N ILE A 44 -8.93 11.71 20.07
CA ILE A 44 -9.36 10.31 20.26
C ILE A 44 -8.24 9.46 20.84
N GLY A 45 -7.96 9.67 22.12
CA GLY A 45 -7.03 8.86 22.91
C GLY A 45 -5.58 8.82 22.42
N ALA A 46 -4.67 8.38 23.29
CA ALA A 46 -3.23 8.43 23.00
C ALA A 46 -2.69 7.25 22.17
N THR A 47 -3.54 6.39 21.61
CA THR A 47 -3.09 5.16 20.93
C THR A 47 -3.92 4.82 19.70
N ILE A 48 -3.32 4.09 18.75
CA ILE A 48 -4.04 3.53 17.59
C ILE A 48 -5.17 2.59 18.02
N ALA A 49 -5.06 1.94 19.17
CA ALA A 49 -6.14 1.12 19.69
C ALA A 49 -7.37 1.95 20.06
N HIS A 50 -7.17 3.17 20.59
CA HIS A 50 -8.24 4.11 20.89
C HIS A 50 -8.93 4.61 19.62
N ILE A 51 -8.15 5.10 18.64
CA ILE A 51 -8.71 5.53 17.35
C ILE A 51 -9.48 4.39 16.69
N ARG A 52 -8.93 3.17 16.69
CA ARG A 52 -9.60 2.00 16.12
C ARG A 52 -10.89 1.61 16.86
N GLY A 53 -10.94 1.83 18.17
CA GLY A 53 -12.11 1.55 19.00
C GLY A 53 -13.20 2.63 18.92
N ALA A 54 -12.93 3.77 18.28
CA ALA A 54 -13.89 4.86 18.17
C ALA A 54 -15.09 4.49 17.29
N ASN A 55 -16.28 4.82 17.79
CA ASN A 55 -17.50 4.71 17.00
C ASN A 55 -17.60 5.86 15.98
N ALA A 56 -18.58 5.77 15.08
CA ALA A 56 -18.76 6.75 14.01
C ALA A 56 -19.04 8.18 14.52
N VAL A 57 -19.68 8.31 15.69
CA VAL A 57 -19.97 9.61 16.31
C VAL A 57 -18.68 10.29 16.77
N ALA A 58 -17.79 9.56 17.44
CA ALA A 58 -16.50 10.08 17.87
C ALA A 58 -15.61 10.47 16.69
N ILE A 59 -15.55 9.64 15.64
CA ILE A 59 -14.83 9.96 14.40
C ILE A 59 -15.40 11.23 13.75
N THR A 60 -16.73 11.33 13.65
CA THR A 60 -17.39 12.51 13.06
C THR A 60 -17.12 13.77 13.87
N GLY A 61 -17.12 13.67 15.21
CA GLY A 61 -16.75 14.78 16.10
C GLY A 61 -15.31 15.24 15.96
N ALA A 62 -14.42 14.39 15.42
CA ALA A 62 -13.02 14.68 15.17
C ALA A 62 -12.67 14.77 13.67
N VAL A 63 -13.64 14.99 12.79
CA VAL A 63 -13.48 14.89 11.32
C VAL A 63 -12.32 15.74 10.76
N ALA A 64 -12.00 16.87 11.41
CA ALA A 64 -10.86 17.70 11.02
C ALA A 64 -9.51 16.95 11.04
N SER A 65 -9.40 15.89 11.84
CA SER A 65 -8.23 15.03 11.93
C SER A 65 -8.32 13.76 11.08
N PHE A 66 -9.36 13.62 10.25
CA PHE A 66 -9.56 12.49 9.34
C PHE A 66 -9.75 12.98 7.90
N SER A 67 -8.69 13.57 7.33
CA SER A 67 -8.70 14.12 5.97
C SER A 67 -8.99 13.02 4.93
N ASN A 68 -9.85 13.30 3.95
CA ASN A 68 -10.27 12.34 2.92
C ASN A 68 -10.96 11.06 3.43
N VAL A 69 -11.45 11.06 4.68
CA VAL A 69 -12.25 9.96 5.23
C VAL A 69 -13.73 10.33 5.17
N LEU A 70 -14.56 9.41 4.70
CA LEU A 70 -16.01 9.61 4.65
C LEU A 70 -16.62 9.64 6.06
N LEU A 71 -17.60 10.53 6.26
CA LEU A 71 -18.40 10.58 7.49
C LEU A 71 -19.16 9.26 7.74
N GLY A 72 -19.40 8.96 9.01
CA GLY A 72 -20.13 7.75 9.41
C GLY A 72 -19.27 6.48 9.49
N LEU A 73 -17.97 6.55 9.18
CA LEU A 73 -17.05 5.44 9.37
C LEU A 73 -16.61 5.32 10.83
N THR A 74 -16.44 4.07 11.27
CA THR A 74 -15.86 3.73 12.57
C THR A 74 -14.34 3.61 12.48
N GLY A 75 -13.68 3.69 13.62
CA GLY A 75 -12.23 3.54 13.73
C GLY A 75 -11.68 2.26 13.12
N VAL A 76 -12.43 1.14 13.19
CA VAL A 76 -12.00 -0.15 12.62
C VAL A 76 -12.12 -0.22 11.10
N GLN A 77 -13.03 0.58 10.51
CA GLN A 77 -13.15 0.71 9.05
C GLN A 77 -12.03 1.59 8.49
N ILE A 78 -11.61 2.61 9.24
CA ILE A 78 -10.52 3.51 8.85
C ILE A 78 -9.17 2.82 9.06
N ILE A 79 -8.91 2.37 10.29
CA ILE A 79 -7.65 1.74 10.69
C ILE A 79 -7.93 0.27 10.98
N PRO A 80 -7.59 -0.63 10.06
CA PRO A 80 -8.02 -2.01 10.18
C PRO A 80 -7.16 -2.74 11.24
N ALA A 81 -7.77 -3.66 12.02
CA ALA A 81 -7.06 -4.35 13.12
C ALA A 81 -5.91 -5.27 12.63
N ARG A 82 -5.06 -5.81 13.50
CA ARG A 82 -3.87 -6.62 13.13
C ARG A 82 -4.20 -7.95 12.40
N ASN A 83 -4.46 -7.95 11.10
CA ASN A 83 -4.45 -9.17 10.26
C ASN A 83 -3.72 -8.92 8.93
N VAL A 84 -3.45 -10.01 8.23
CA VAL A 84 -2.51 -10.14 7.10
C VAL A 84 -3.08 -9.61 5.76
N ALA A 85 -4.37 -9.27 5.69
CA ALA A 85 -5.08 -8.99 4.43
C ALA A 85 -6.00 -7.77 4.50
N LYS A 86 -5.52 -6.65 5.03
CA LYS A 86 -6.36 -5.47 5.31
C LYS A 86 -6.10 -4.30 4.40
N ASP A 87 -7.19 -3.66 4.00
CA ASP A 87 -7.16 -2.49 3.14
C ASP A 87 -6.80 -1.24 3.94
N TRP A 88 -5.64 -0.67 3.64
CA TRP A 88 -5.14 0.55 4.26
C TRP A 88 -5.49 1.81 3.46
N THR A 89 -6.30 1.69 2.40
CA THR A 89 -6.64 2.82 1.52
C THR A 89 -7.32 3.95 2.28
N ILE A 90 -8.28 3.66 3.17
CA ILE A 90 -9.04 4.71 3.89
C ILE A 90 -8.10 5.53 4.78
N ALA A 91 -7.20 4.89 5.51
CA ALA A 91 -6.21 5.59 6.33
C ALA A 91 -5.06 6.23 5.53
N GLY A 92 -5.00 6.07 4.20
CA GLY A 92 -3.89 6.57 3.39
C GLY A 92 -2.56 5.89 3.74
N GLY A 93 -2.60 4.60 4.06
CA GLY A 93 -1.44 3.88 4.57
C GLY A 93 -0.29 3.81 3.56
N ARG A 94 0.92 4.24 3.94
CA ARG A 94 2.11 4.17 3.08
C ARG A 94 3.44 4.03 3.85
N PRO A 95 4.48 3.42 3.25
CA PRO A 95 5.83 3.45 3.79
C PRO A 95 6.37 4.89 3.80
N THR A 96 7.08 5.26 4.86
CA THR A 96 7.70 6.60 4.98
C THR A 96 9.06 6.54 5.69
N ASN A 97 9.91 7.53 5.41
CA ASN A 97 11.16 7.78 6.15
C ASN A 97 10.96 8.74 7.32
N ALA A 98 9.78 9.34 7.45
CA ALA A 98 9.51 10.32 8.50
C ALA A 98 9.54 9.69 9.90
N VAL A 99 9.86 10.51 10.90
CA VAL A 99 9.95 10.07 12.30
C VAL A 99 8.58 9.63 12.83
N PRO A 100 8.53 8.67 13.77
CA PRO A 100 7.27 8.26 14.37
C PRO A 100 6.53 9.43 15.05
N VAL A 101 5.22 9.50 14.83
CA VAL A 101 4.32 10.49 15.42
C VAL A 101 3.21 9.74 16.11
N ALA A 102 3.09 9.93 17.42
CA ALA A 102 2.07 9.28 18.22
C ALA A 102 0.70 9.96 18.02
N PRO A 103 -0.42 9.23 18.16
CA PRO A 103 -1.73 9.84 18.26
C PRO A 103 -1.78 10.87 19.39
N ASN A 104 -2.47 11.99 19.16
CA ASN A 104 -2.61 13.11 20.10
C ASN A 104 -1.28 13.74 20.53
N ALA A 105 -0.26 13.75 19.65
CA ALA A 105 0.95 14.56 19.83
C ALA A 105 0.72 16.06 19.57
N GLY A 106 -0.42 16.43 18.96
CA GLY A 106 -0.90 17.80 18.87
C GLY A 106 -0.27 18.64 17.75
N GLY A 107 0.48 18.02 16.84
CA GLY A 107 1.13 18.71 15.72
C GLY A 107 0.21 19.05 14.55
N GLY A 108 -0.95 18.41 14.44
CA GLY A 108 -1.81 18.51 13.26
C GLY A 108 -1.21 17.83 12.03
N VAL A 109 -0.33 16.85 12.23
CA VAL A 109 0.38 16.11 11.17
C VAL A 109 -0.07 14.66 11.15
N SER A 110 0.18 13.96 10.04
CA SER A 110 -0.18 12.55 9.91
C SER A 110 0.48 11.69 10.99
N ILE A 111 -0.28 10.73 11.51
CA ILE A 111 0.23 9.74 12.46
C ILE A 111 1.22 8.81 11.74
N ILE A 112 2.38 8.59 12.36
CA ILE A 112 3.43 7.72 11.82
C ILE A 112 3.75 6.63 12.83
N LEU A 113 3.48 5.39 12.46
CA LEU A 113 3.75 4.21 13.27
C LEU A 113 5.20 3.78 13.11
N ALA A 114 5.85 3.52 14.25
CA ALA A 114 7.22 3.02 14.26
C ALA A 114 7.29 1.61 13.62
N GLY A 115 8.16 1.50 12.63
CA GLY A 115 8.37 0.29 11.84
C GLY A 115 7.18 -0.09 10.96
N MET A 116 7.35 -1.18 10.22
CA MET A 116 6.29 -1.76 9.38
C MET A 116 5.98 -3.19 9.80
N ARG A 117 4.70 -3.50 9.92
CA ARG A 117 4.17 -4.83 10.23
C ARG A 117 3.90 -5.65 8.98
N SER A 118 3.81 -6.96 9.14
CA SER A 118 3.60 -7.89 8.01
C SER A 118 2.38 -7.54 7.15
N GLY A 119 1.23 -7.22 7.77
CA GLY A 119 0.00 -6.87 7.05
C GLY A 119 0.11 -5.56 6.24
N GLN A 120 0.94 -4.61 6.67
CA GLN A 120 1.20 -3.36 5.93
C GLN A 120 2.09 -3.64 4.72
N ARG A 121 3.19 -4.39 4.93
CA ARG A 121 4.10 -4.81 3.85
C ARG A 121 3.37 -5.62 2.78
N LEU A 122 2.55 -6.59 3.18
CA LEU A 122 1.79 -7.44 2.26
C LEU A 122 0.74 -6.67 1.45
N TRP A 123 0.00 -5.76 2.09
CA TRP A 123 -0.94 -4.90 1.37
C TRP A 123 -0.22 -3.99 0.37
N TRP A 124 0.89 -3.35 0.79
CA TRP A 124 1.69 -2.50 -0.09
C TRP A 124 2.27 -3.28 -1.26
N MET A 125 2.84 -4.46 -1.00
CA MET A 125 3.30 -5.39 -2.04
C MET A 125 2.20 -5.72 -3.05
N LYS A 126 1.00 -6.10 -2.58
CA LYS A 126 -0.12 -6.44 -3.45
C LYS A 126 -0.49 -5.28 -4.39
N LYS A 127 -0.36 -4.04 -3.94
CA LYS A 127 -0.78 -2.84 -4.68
C LYS A 127 0.33 -2.21 -5.52
N HIS A 128 1.58 -2.30 -5.09
CA HIS A 128 2.71 -1.53 -5.62
C HIS A 128 3.91 -2.36 -6.09
N TYR A 129 3.98 -3.66 -5.80
CA TYR A 129 5.05 -4.48 -6.34
C TYR A 129 4.90 -4.52 -7.88
N PRO A 130 5.96 -4.23 -8.68
CA PRO A 130 5.88 -4.04 -10.14
C PRO A 130 5.30 -5.21 -10.96
N THR A 131 4.98 -6.33 -10.32
CA THR A 131 4.67 -7.61 -10.96
C THR A 131 3.19 -7.81 -11.27
N ALA A 132 2.30 -6.98 -10.71
CA ALA A 132 0.97 -6.81 -11.33
C ALA A 132 1.12 -6.32 -12.78
N ASN A 133 2.11 -5.46 -13.06
CA ASN A 133 2.48 -5.07 -14.42
C ASN A 133 3.33 -6.16 -15.11
N LYS A 134 4.39 -6.71 -14.51
CA LYS A 134 5.26 -7.69 -15.21
C LYS A 134 4.52 -8.95 -15.69
N TYR A 135 3.57 -9.49 -14.91
CA TYR A 135 2.77 -10.65 -15.35
C TYR A 135 1.71 -10.30 -16.41
N VAL A 136 1.02 -9.16 -16.28
CA VAL A 136 0.08 -8.68 -17.32
C VAL A 136 0.83 -8.37 -18.62
N LYS A 137 1.96 -7.66 -18.53
CA LYS A 137 2.86 -7.35 -19.67
C LYS A 137 3.43 -8.62 -20.32
N MET A 138 3.77 -9.65 -19.54
CA MET A 138 4.27 -10.93 -20.07
C MET A 138 3.15 -11.78 -20.71
N LEU A 139 1.92 -11.72 -20.20
CA LEU A 139 0.73 -12.32 -20.83
C LEU A 139 0.36 -11.58 -22.12
N GLU A 140 0.45 -10.25 -22.15
CA GLU A 140 0.26 -9.42 -23.34
C GLU A 140 1.33 -9.71 -24.41
N ILE A 141 2.61 -9.87 -24.03
CA ILE A 141 3.69 -10.27 -24.96
C ILE A 141 3.46 -11.70 -25.50
N ARG A 142 3.00 -12.66 -24.68
CA ARG A 142 2.59 -13.98 -25.20
C ARG A 142 1.40 -13.90 -26.16
N ALA A 143 0.54 -12.89 -26.03
CA ALA A 143 -0.56 -12.59 -26.96
C ALA A 143 -0.14 -11.78 -28.21
N LEU A 144 1.11 -11.31 -28.28
CA LEU A 144 1.74 -10.72 -29.48
C LEU A 144 2.27 -11.81 -30.44
N ARG A 145 1.44 -12.81 -30.75
CA ARG A 145 1.68 -13.69 -31.89
C ARG A 145 0.94 -13.13 -33.09
N GLN A 146 1.62 -13.03 -34.24
CA GLN A 146 0.96 -12.70 -35.50
C GLN A 146 -0.03 -13.82 -35.81
N GLY A 147 -1.30 -13.47 -35.98
CA GLY A 147 -2.32 -14.43 -36.39
C GLY A 147 -2.05 -14.98 -37.78
N VAL A 148 -2.47 -16.22 -38.05
CA VAL A 148 -2.28 -16.89 -39.37
C VAL A 148 -2.83 -16.07 -40.54
N TYR A 149 -3.85 -15.25 -40.28
CA TYR A 149 -4.49 -14.37 -41.27
C TYR A 149 -4.27 -12.86 -40.97
N GLU A 150 -3.39 -12.52 -40.02
CA GLU A 150 -3.10 -11.13 -39.67
C GLU A 150 -2.03 -10.54 -40.60
N SER A 151 -2.33 -9.40 -41.24
CA SER A 151 -1.35 -8.72 -42.08
C SER A 151 -0.20 -8.16 -41.24
N VAL A 152 1.00 -8.10 -41.84
CA VAL A 152 2.21 -7.59 -41.18
C VAL A 152 2.03 -6.15 -40.69
N LEU A 153 1.30 -5.32 -41.43
CA LEU A 153 0.99 -3.94 -41.03
C LEU A 153 0.09 -3.88 -39.80
N SER A 154 -0.93 -4.73 -39.72
CA SER A 154 -1.82 -4.82 -38.55
C SER A 154 -1.04 -5.31 -37.32
N PHE A 155 -0.20 -6.33 -37.52
CA PHE A 155 0.65 -6.85 -36.46
C PHE A 155 1.65 -5.81 -35.97
N TRP A 156 2.24 -5.01 -36.87
CA TRP A 156 3.15 -3.92 -36.50
C TRP A 156 2.45 -2.80 -35.74
N ALA A 157 1.25 -2.38 -36.16
CA ALA A 157 0.44 -1.40 -35.43
C ALA A 157 0.09 -1.90 -34.01
N LYS A 158 -0.16 -3.21 -33.87
CA LYS A 158 -0.36 -3.87 -32.58
C LYS A 158 0.90 -3.76 -31.72
N ILE A 159 2.07 -4.13 -32.24
CA ILE A 159 3.37 -4.00 -31.56
C ILE A 159 3.60 -2.56 -31.08
N GLN A 160 3.38 -1.55 -31.93
CA GLN A 160 3.58 -0.15 -31.59
C GLN A 160 2.63 0.34 -30.50
N LYS A 161 1.34 -0.02 -30.59
CA LYS A 161 0.35 0.31 -29.56
C LYS A 161 0.76 -0.25 -28.19
N TYR A 162 1.18 -1.50 -28.14
CA TYR A 162 1.63 -2.12 -26.90
C TYR A 162 2.98 -1.55 -26.43
N GLY A 163 3.93 -1.29 -27.34
CA GLY A 163 5.19 -0.62 -27.01
C GLY A 163 4.99 0.71 -26.27
N ASN A 164 4.07 1.54 -26.77
CA ASN A 164 3.68 2.80 -26.13
C ASN A 164 3.04 2.59 -24.74
N GLN A 165 2.14 1.62 -24.60
CA GLN A 165 1.52 1.27 -23.31
C GLN A 165 2.54 0.70 -22.29
N LEU A 166 3.61 0.09 -22.79
CA LEU A 166 4.70 -0.46 -21.98
C LEU A 166 5.73 0.59 -21.55
N GLY A 167 5.68 1.81 -22.10
CA GLY A 167 6.61 2.90 -21.83
C GLY A 167 7.87 2.88 -22.71
N TYR A 168 7.89 2.06 -23.78
CA TYR A 168 8.94 2.13 -24.78
C TYR A 168 8.63 3.27 -25.75
N THR A 169 9.38 4.36 -25.64
CA THR A 169 9.37 5.42 -26.66
C THR A 169 10.38 5.07 -27.74
N PRO A 170 10.04 5.19 -29.03
CA PRO A 170 11.04 5.12 -30.09
C PRO A 170 12.00 6.30 -29.92
N ALA A 171 13.31 6.03 -30.03
CA ALA A 171 14.33 7.07 -30.17
C ALA A 171 14.23 7.74 -31.54
#